data_AF-A0A7X7LBK2-F1
#
_entry.id   AF-A0A7X7LBK2-F1
#
_cell.length_a   1.000
_cell.length_b   1.000
_cell.length_c   1.000
_cell.angle_alpha   90.00
_cell.angle_beta   90.00
_cell.angle_gamma   90.00
#
_symmetry.space_group_name_H-M   'P 1'
#
loop_
_entity.id
_entity.type
_entity.pdbx_description
1 polymer ?
#
loop_
_entity_poly.entity_id
_entity_poly.type
_entity_poly.pdbx_seq_one_letter_code
_entity_poly.pdbx_strand_id
1 'polypeptide(L)'
;MSTVPALFDVNASYGKPCMGGSDFPTIQDRLSAMDRLGISRALVWNAESVQSHALSCNQALIGSIRATPGAEVRMLPALTVSSQVLYEHDGVARLHAQFEAAGCRALRFTNATGRLSLMQLEPVLRRIRRLKPFIVLRYDQASAADILEFAAAFPDVPVVLTEVMWGPSVIVFDLMRRRKSVLCDTSWLHSFGAIELVVKHFGADRLVFGTGYKSHNGAAIGALARARITAAQRRQIAHGNLDRLTGLRATPASTSRWTANTLWPRFLEGGRLDVDIVDAHGHLGPSSGYMVEHQEERAQLEAGLAVMDRIGIRTQLVSGMQAIMGAPAEGNALLEAVLRPHAGRVSGYVSFNPVYADDLTPHLDRYFAGPVFKGFKTLCDYWRVAITDKRFAPMWAYASRHRLPVLSHTWDGDCDTPSMFKGLAGRYPHVPFILGHSGGGDGGRREAEALARTHSNVHLEWCGSFCSTVCWEETLRTVHPRQVLFGTDAMAHDFNYELGRLLSLDVPDKTLIPILGANMRRI
;
A
#
# COMPACT_ATOMS: atom_id res chain seq x y z
N MET A 1 -11.68 -20.79 9.07
CA MET A 1 -10.56 -21.25 8.21
C MET A 1 -10.36 -20.21 7.09
N SER A 2 -9.15 -19.68 6.93
CA SER A 2 -8.82 -18.65 5.92
C SER A 2 -9.30 -19.05 4.53
N THR A 3 -9.96 -18.12 3.82
CA THR A 3 -10.45 -18.33 2.44
C THR A 3 -9.34 -18.51 1.40
N VAL A 4 -8.08 -18.28 1.79
CA VAL A 4 -6.89 -18.52 0.97
C VAL A 4 -6.05 -19.63 1.61
N PRO A 5 -6.05 -20.87 1.06
CA PRO A 5 -5.43 -22.02 1.71
C PRO A 5 -3.90 -22.01 1.63
N ALA A 6 -3.33 -21.32 0.65
CA ALA A 6 -1.89 -21.26 0.43
C ALA A 6 -1.51 -19.93 -0.24
N LEU A 7 -0.36 -19.39 0.14
CA LEU A 7 0.19 -18.14 -0.41
C LEU A 7 1.62 -18.36 -0.87
N PHE A 8 1.94 -17.91 -2.08
CA PHE A 8 3.28 -17.89 -2.63
C PHE A 8 3.64 -16.46 -2.99
N ASP A 9 4.55 -15.87 -2.23
CA ASP A 9 4.95 -14.47 -2.35
C ASP A 9 6.07 -14.26 -3.37
N VAL A 10 5.88 -13.37 -4.34
CA VAL A 10 6.86 -13.07 -5.40
C VAL A 10 7.97 -12.11 -4.97
N ASN A 11 7.79 -11.32 -3.88
CA ASN A 11 8.62 -10.13 -3.61
C ASN A 11 9.32 -10.16 -2.24
N ALA A 12 9.70 -11.34 -1.73
CA ALA A 12 10.43 -11.41 -0.46
C ALA A 12 11.90 -11.02 -0.62
N SER A 13 12.42 -10.23 0.31
CA SER A 13 13.84 -9.87 0.39
C SER A 13 14.43 -10.21 1.76
N TYR A 14 15.75 -10.32 1.81
CA TYR A 14 16.53 -10.36 3.05
C TYR A 14 17.90 -9.70 2.85
N GLY A 15 18.63 -9.46 3.93
CA GLY A 15 20.02 -8.97 3.90
C GLY A 15 20.15 -7.50 4.30
N LYS A 16 21.36 -6.96 4.27
CA LYS A 16 21.66 -5.62 4.83
C LYS A 16 22.12 -4.66 3.73
N PRO A 17 21.20 -4.03 2.97
CA PRO A 17 21.58 -3.10 1.92
C PRO A 17 22.42 -1.95 2.48
N CYS A 18 23.34 -1.41 1.69
CA CYS A 18 24.30 -0.40 2.17
C CYS A 18 23.66 0.90 2.64
N MET A 19 22.44 1.19 2.18
CA MET A 19 21.65 2.37 2.58
C MET A 19 20.88 2.16 3.90
N GLY A 20 20.99 0.99 4.53
CA GLY A 20 20.19 0.65 5.72
C GLY A 20 18.75 0.28 5.39
N GLY A 21 17.90 0.18 6.43
CA GLY A 21 16.45 -0.09 6.26
C GLY A 21 16.09 -1.54 5.93
N SER A 22 16.82 -2.51 6.49
CA SER A 22 16.49 -3.93 6.29
C SER A 22 15.28 -4.35 7.14
N ASP A 23 14.17 -4.68 6.48
CA ASP A 23 13.01 -5.30 7.12
C ASP A 23 13.31 -6.70 7.69
N PHE A 24 14.20 -7.43 7.00
CA PHE A 24 14.57 -8.82 7.31
C PHE A 24 16.08 -9.03 7.14
N PRO A 25 16.89 -8.75 8.17
CA PRO A 25 18.34 -8.90 8.10
C PRO A 25 18.79 -10.34 7.78
N THR A 26 17.99 -11.35 8.16
CA THR A 26 18.28 -12.76 7.92
C THR A 26 17.11 -13.52 7.28
N ILE A 27 17.41 -14.67 6.68
CA ILE A 27 16.42 -15.65 6.19
C ILE A 27 15.47 -16.09 7.32
N GLN A 28 15.97 -16.24 8.54
CA GLN A 28 15.16 -16.62 9.70
C GLN A 28 14.14 -15.55 10.08
N ASP A 29 14.49 -14.26 9.99
CA ASP A 29 13.55 -13.17 10.23
C ASP A 29 12.40 -13.21 9.21
N ARG A 30 12.73 -13.47 7.94
CA ARG A 30 11.72 -13.60 6.88
C ARG A 30 10.83 -14.82 7.08
N LEU A 31 11.38 -15.98 7.47
CA LEU A 31 10.59 -17.17 7.78
C LEU A 31 9.61 -16.91 8.93
N SER A 32 10.06 -16.20 9.96
CA SER A 32 9.23 -15.89 11.13
C SER A 32 8.05 -14.98 10.75
N ALA A 33 8.27 -14.01 9.86
CA ALA A 33 7.20 -13.17 9.32
C ALA A 33 6.22 -13.96 8.42
N MET A 34 6.75 -14.88 7.60
CA MET A 34 5.91 -15.79 6.81
C MET A 34 5.03 -16.67 7.71
N ASP A 35 5.56 -17.21 8.81
CA ASP A 35 4.81 -18.04 9.76
C ASP A 35 3.71 -17.26 10.48
N ARG A 36 4.00 -16.02 10.89
CA ARG A 36 3.02 -15.12 11.50
C ARG A 36 1.82 -14.94 10.57
N LEU A 37 2.05 -14.62 9.29
CA LEU A 37 0.99 -14.31 8.33
C LEU A 37 0.45 -15.52 7.55
N GLY A 38 1.01 -16.72 7.74
CA GLY A 38 0.59 -17.93 7.03
C GLY A 38 1.03 -17.99 5.56
N ILE A 39 2.16 -17.37 5.21
CA ILE A 39 2.71 -17.42 3.85
C ILE A 39 3.44 -18.76 3.66
N SER A 40 3.01 -19.57 2.68
CA SER A 40 3.55 -20.92 2.47
C SER A 40 4.94 -20.89 1.84
N ARG A 41 5.10 -20.14 0.75
CA ARG A 41 6.35 -20.03 0.00
C ARG A 41 6.66 -18.58 -0.35
N ALA A 42 7.92 -18.29 -0.62
CA ALA A 42 8.36 -17.02 -1.16
C ALA A 42 9.50 -17.18 -2.15
N LEU A 43 9.50 -16.36 -3.21
CA LEU A 43 10.70 -16.05 -3.97
C LEU A 43 11.51 -15.04 -3.16
N VAL A 44 12.72 -15.41 -2.77
CA VAL A 44 13.58 -14.59 -1.92
C VAL A 44 14.78 -14.13 -2.72
N TRP A 45 15.09 -12.82 -2.67
CA TRP A 45 16.29 -12.24 -3.25
C TRP A 45 17.13 -11.53 -2.18
N ASN A 46 18.43 -11.35 -2.45
CA ASN A 46 19.34 -10.66 -1.52
C ASN A 46 19.32 -9.14 -1.80
N ALA A 47 18.84 -8.36 -0.82
CA ALA A 47 18.71 -6.91 -0.91
C ALA A 47 20.04 -6.18 -1.17
N GLU A 48 21.18 -6.77 -0.76
CA GLU A 48 22.51 -6.21 -1.03
C GLU A 48 22.83 -6.19 -2.53
N SER A 49 22.16 -7.01 -3.34
CA SER A 49 22.43 -7.08 -4.78
C SER A 49 22.06 -5.80 -5.55
N VAL A 50 21.38 -4.86 -4.91
CA VAL A 50 21.12 -3.53 -5.50
C VAL A 50 22.42 -2.75 -5.68
N GLN A 51 23.38 -2.89 -4.75
CA GLN A 51 24.65 -2.18 -4.76
C GLN A 51 25.88 -3.10 -4.81
N SER A 52 25.69 -4.41 -4.62
CA SER A 52 26.76 -5.41 -4.60
C SER A 52 26.72 -6.32 -5.83
N HIS A 53 27.73 -7.16 -5.96
CA HIS A 53 27.97 -8.01 -7.12
C HIS A 53 26.93 -9.15 -7.21
N ALA A 54 26.22 -9.24 -8.35
CA ALA A 54 25.09 -10.15 -8.54
C ALA A 54 25.41 -11.63 -8.25
N LEU A 55 26.45 -12.19 -8.87
CA LEU A 55 26.78 -13.61 -8.67
C LEU A 55 27.26 -13.92 -7.25
N SER A 56 27.92 -12.97 -6.58
CA SER A 56 28.32 -13.13 -5.17
C SER A 56 27.12 -13.12 -4.25
N CYS A 57 26.17 -12.19 -4.45
CA CYS A 57 24.92 -12.14 -3.70
C CYS A 57 24.06 -13.40 -3.92
N ASN A 58 24.03 -13.95 -5.14
CA ASN A 58 23.34 -15.21 -5.44
C ASN A 58 23.94 -16.38 -4.67
N GLN A 59 25.27 -16.47 -4.62
CA GLN A 59 25.96 -17.52 -3.87
C GLN A 59 25.64 -17.42 -2.36
N ALA A 60 25.65 -16.20 -1.82
CA ALA A 60 25.30 -15.94 -0.43
C ALA A 60 23.83 -16.28 -0.12
N LEU A 61 22.90 -15.96 -1.04
CA LEU A 61 21.48 -16.31 -0.95
C LEU A 61 21.27 -17.83 -0.89
N ILE A 62 21.85 -18.57 -1.83
CA ILE A 62 21.75 -20.03 -1.87
C ILE A 62 22.33 -20.64 -0.59
N GLY A 63 23.49 -20.17 -0.15
CA GLY A 63 24.13 -20.62 1.09
C GLY A 63 23.27 -20.33 2.34
N SER A 64 22.70 -19.13 2.43
CA SER A 64 21.87 -18.71 3.57
C SER A 64 20.59 -19.54 3.68
N ILE A 65 19.96 -19.87 2.55
CA ILE A 65 18.77 -20.74 2.52
C ILE A 65 19.13 -22.15 3.01
N ARG A 66 20.22 -22.75 2.50
CA ARG A 66 20.65 -24.10 2.91
C ARG A 66 21.05 -24.17 4.39
N ALA A 67 21.65 -23.10 4.91
CA ALA A 67 22.08 -23.02 6.30
C ALA A 67 20.91 -22.80 7.29
N THR A 68 19.72 -22.41 6.83
CA THR A 68 18.59 -22.07 7.69
C THR A 68 17.56 -23.22 7.73
N PRO A 69 17.35 -23.87 8.88
CA PRO A 69 16.38 -24.96 9.00
C PRO A 69 14.97 -24.56 8.54
N GLY A 70 14.37 -25.40 7.68
CA GLY A 70 13.01 -25.18 7.17
C GLY A 70 12.90 -24.17 6.02
N ALA A 71 13.99 -23.50 5.63
CA ALA A 71 13.97 -22.55 4.51
C ALA A 71 13.93 -23.24 3.15
N GLU A 72 14.65 -24.35 2.95
CA GLU A 72 14.89 -24.96 1.62
C GLU A 72 13.62 -25.24 0.81
N VAL A 73 12.52 -25.63 1.46
CA VAL A 73 11.25 -25.97 0.77
C VAL A 73 10.27 -24.79 0.68
N ARG A 74 10.58 -23.68 1.35
CA ARG A 74 9.70 -22.50 1.48
C ARG A 74 10.30 -21.24 0.86
N MET A 75 11.61 -21.15 0.73
CA MET A 75 12.33 -20.00 0.23
C MET A 75 13.09 -20.38 -1.03
N LEU A 76 12.60 -19.87 -2.14
CA LEU A 76 13.12 -20.19 -3.46
C LEU A 76 13.95 -19.01 -3.95
N PRO A 77 15.22 -19.22 -4.35
CA PRO A 77 16.06 -18.11 -4.78
C PRO A 77 15.50 -17.45 -6.04
N ALA A 78 15.27 -16.13 -5.99
CA ALA A 78 15.18 -15.27 -7.16
C ALA A 78 16.57 -14.68 -7.42
N LEU A 79 17.30 -15.28 -8.35
CA LEU A 79 18.71 -14.96 -8.58
C LEU A 79 18.86 -13.59 -9.23
N THR A 80 19.68 -12.73 -8.65
CA THR A 80 19.99 -11.43 -9.25
C THR A 80 20.74 -11.62 -10.56
N VAL A 81 20.28 -10.94 -11.60
CA VAL A 81 20.89 -10.95 -12.93
C VAL A 81 21.39 -9.55 -13.31
N SER A 82 22.57 -9.51 -13.92
CA SER A 82 23.23 -8.30 -14.40
C SER A 82 23.86 -8.59 -15.76
N SER A 83 23.99 -7.59 -16.64
CA SER A 83 24.74 -7.73 -17.89
C SER A 83 26.25 -7.81 -17.67
N GLN A 84 26.74 -7.45 -16.47
CA GLN A 84 28.16 -7.55 -16.10
C GLN A 84 28.71 -8.98 -16.21
N VAL A 85 27.86 -9.99 -16.01
CA VAL A 85 28.23 -11.41 -16.10
C VAL A 85 28.77 -11.83 -17.48
N LEU A 86 28.57 -11.00 -18.50
CA LEU A 86 29.14 -11.18 -19.84
C LEU A 86 30.65 -10.95 -19.89
N TYR A 87 31.16 -10.11 -18.99
CA TYR A 87 32.54 -9.64 -18.97
C TYR A 87 33.34 -10.26 -17.82
N GLU A 88 32.66 -10.97 -16.91
CA GLU A 88 33.29 -11.70 -15.82
C GLU A 88 33.88 -13.03 -16.31
N HIS A 89 34.98 -13.46 -15.68
CA HIS A 89 35.53 -14.78 -15.88
C HIS A 89 34.47 -15.85 -15.55
N ASP A 90 34.11 -16.65 -16.56
CA ASP A 90 33.05 -17.67 -16.51
C ASP A 90 31.69 -17.17 -16.02
N GLY A 91 31.38 -15.86 -16.11
CA GLY A 91 30.20 -15.28 -15.46
C GLY A 91 28.87 -15.95 -15.86
N VAL A 92 28.66 -16.20 -17.16
CA VAL A 92 27.46 -16.90 -17.65
C VAL A 92 27.41 -18.36 -17.19
N ALA A 93 28.55 -19.06 -17.18
CA ALA A 93 28.61 -20.45 -16.71
C ALA A 93 28.34 -20.56 -15.21
N ARG A 94 28.86 -19.61 -14.42
CA ARG A 94 28.59 -19.49 -12.98
C ARG A 94 27.12 -19.19 -12.71
N LEU A 95 26.49 -18.29 -13.46
CA LEU A 95 25.05 -18.04 -13.35
C LEU A 95 24.26 -19.31 -13.65
N HIS A 96 24.63 -20.06 -14.69
CA HIS A 96 23.98 -21.34 -15.02
C HIS A 96 24.09 -22.35 -13.87
N ALA A 97 25.27 -22.52 -13.27
CA ALA A 97 25.46 -23.39 -12.12
C ALA A 97 24.61 -22.96 -10.91
N GLN A 98 24.45 -21.64 -10.70
CA GLN A 98 23.58 -21.11 -9.65
C GLN A 98 22.10 -21.40 -9.90
N PHE A 99 21.63 -21.36 -11.15
CA PHE A 99 20.27 -21.78 -11.52
C PHE A 99 20.02 -23.25 -11.15
N GLU A 100 20.95 -24.13 -11.49
CA GLU A 100 20.86 -25.55 -11.14
C GLU A 100 20.86 -25.77 -9.63
N ALA A 101 21.75 -25.07 -8.91
CA ALA A 101 21.85 -25.14 -7.46
C ALA A 101 20.62 -24.58 -6.73
N ALA A 102 19.96 -23.58 -7.31
CA ALA A 102 18.76 -22.94 -6.76
C ALA A 102 17.49 -23.75 -6.99
N GLY A 103 17.42 -24.56 -8.04
CA GLY A 103 16.22 -25.33 -8.38
C GLY A 103 15.00 -24.46 -8.72
N CYS A 104 15.20 -23.18 -9.08
CA CYS A 104 14.15 -22.22 -9.41
C CYS A 104 14.48 -21.45 -10.70
N ARG A 105 13.44 -20.97 -11.38
CA ARG A 105 13.52 -20.24 -12.67
C ARG A 105 13.46 -18.72 -12.52
N ALA A 106 13.40 -18.22 -11.29
CA ALA A 106 13.20 -16.81 -11.00
C ALA A 106 14.50 -16.01 -11.11
N LEU A 107 14.44 -14.91 -11.86
CA LEU A 107 15.47 -13.89 -11.89
C LEU A 107 14.97 -12.62 -11.20
N ARG A 108 15.84 -11.96 -10.43
CA ARG A 108 15.65 -10.60 -9.94
C ARG A 108 16.47 -9.66 -10.79
N PHE A 109 15.83 -8.69 -11.44
CA PHE A 109 16.57 -7.59 -12.04
C PHE A 109 16.70 -6.45 -11.03
N THR A 110 17.88 -5.84 -11.01
CA THR A 110 18.14 -4.58 -10.32
C THR A 110 18.92 -3.70 -11.28
N ASN A 111 18.57 -2.42 -11.39
CA ASN A 111 19.23 -1.51 -12.33
C ASN A 111 20.62 -1.02 -11.87
N ALA A 112 21.19 -1.62 -10.82
CA ALA A 112 22.48 -1.27 -10.22
C ALA A 112 22.64 0.25 -10.00
N THR A 113 21.65 0.86 -9.35
CA THR A 113 21.50 2.31 -9.13
C THR A 113 21.53 3.11 -10.45
N GLY A 114 20.69 2.71 -11.40
CA GLY A 114 20.51 3.39 -12.69
C GLY A 114 21.61 3.15 -13.73
N ARG A 115 22.52 2.20 -13.50
CA ARG A 115 23.62 1.87 -14.42
C ARG A 115 23.25 0.84 -15.49
N LEU A 116 22.16 0.10 -15.29
CA LEU A 116 21.74 -0.98 -16.17
C LEU A 116 20.31 -0.75 -16.68
N SER A 117 20.09 -1.02 -17.97
CA SER A 117 18.75 -1.17 -18.55
C SER A 117 18.34 -2.64 -18.56
N LEU A 118 17.04 -2.91 -18.63
CA LEU A 118 16.52 -4.26 -18.74
C LEU A 118 16.96 -4.90 -20.06
N MET A 119 16.94 -4.16 -21.17
CA MET A 119 17.30 -4.71 -22.49
C MET A 119 18.78 -5.11 -22.60
N GLN A 120 19.68 -4.54 -21.79
CA GLN A 120 21.08 -4.97 -21.71
C GLN A 120 21.24 -6.43 -21.24
N LEU A 121 20.19 -7.04 -20.67
CA LEU A 121 20.20 -8.46 -20.33
C LEU A 121 20.05 -9.39 -21.55
N GLU A 122 19.69 -8.88 -22.73
CA GLU A 122 19.41 -9.69 -23.92
C GLU A 122 20.48 -10.77 -24.20
N PRO A 123 21.80 -10.48 -24.23
CA PRO A 123 22.80 -11.49 -24.55
C PRO A 123 22.95 -12.55 -23.45
N VAL A 124 22.61 -12.22 -22.20
CA VAL A 124 22.59 -13.17 -21.09
C VAL A 124 21.36 -14.07 -21.24
N LEU A 125 20.18 -13.47 -21.42
CA LEU A 125 18.90 -14.17 -21.53
C LEU A 125 18.89 -15.14 -22.71
N ARG A 126 19.45 -14.79 -23.86
CA ARG A 126 19.58 -15.72 -25.01
C ARG A 126 20.34 -17.00 -24.64
N ARG A 127 21.34 -16.93 -23.76
CA ARG A 127 22.17 -18.09 -23.35
C ARG A 127 21.49 -18.97 -22.30
N ILE A 128 20.65 -18.38 -21.44
CA ILE A 128 19.94 -19.12 -20.38
C ILE A 128 18.47 -19.41 -20.72
N ARG A 129 17.98 -18.99 -21.90
CA ARG A 129 16.57 -19.11 -22.33
C ARG A 129 16.03 -20.53 -22.21
N ARG A 130 16.85 -21.56 -22.46
CA ARG A 130 16.48 -22.97 -22.33
C ARG A 130 16.05 -23.38 -20.91
N LEU A 131 16.50 -22.62 -19.90
CA LEU A 131 16.10 -22.80 -18.50
C LEU A 131 14.72 -22.23 -18.19
N LYS A 132 14.07 -21.59 -19.17
CA LYS A 132 12.75 -20.96 -19.08
C LYS A 132 12.64 -19.94 -17.93
N PRO A 133 13.54 -18.95 -17.87
CA PRO A 133 13.52 -17.97 -16.79
C PRO A 133 12.28 -17.07 -16.89
N PHE A 134 11.93 -16.44 -15.76
CA PHE A 134 11.09 -15.25 -15.71
C PHE A 134 11.78 -14.18 -14.87
N ILE A 135 11.48 -12.91 -15.13
CA ILE A 135 12.13 -11.77 -14.47
C ILE A 135 11.14 -11.11 -13.53
N VAL A 136 11.59 -10.81 -12.31
CA VAL A 136 10.92 -9.96 -11.33
C VAL A 136 11.72 -8.68 -11.20
N LEU A 137 11.06 -7.53 -11.26
CA LEU A 137 11.65 -6.21 -11.03
C LEU A 137 10.62 -5.26 -10.44
N ARG A 138 11.10 -4.27 -9.68
CA ARG A 138 10.24 -3.16 -9.26
C ARG A 138 9.89 -2.32 -10.49
N TYR A 139 8.65 -1.82 -10.56
CA TYR A 139 8.11 -1.16 -11.75
C TYR A 139 8.95 0.02 -12.27
N ASP A 140 9.72 0.68 -11.40
CA ASP A 140 10.53 1.87 -11.69
C ASP A 140 12.01 1.55 -11.99
N GLN A 141 12.42 0.28 -11.96
CA GLN A 141 13.79 -0.11 -12.27
C GLN A 141 14.10 -0.10 -13.76
N ALA A 142 13.07 -0.10 -14.60
CA ALA A 142 13.19 0.02 -16.06
C ALA A 142 12.12 0.98 -16.58
N SER A 143 12.44 1.70 -17.67
CA SER A 143 11.46 2.57 -18.30
C SER A 143 10.37 1.76 -19.01
N ALA A 144 9.20 2.37 -19.22
CA ALA A 144 8.12 1.73 -19.99
C ALA A 144 8.56 1.29 -21.40
N ALA A 145 9.40 2.09 -22.07
CA ALA A 145 9.93 1.76 -23.39
C ALA A 145 10.85 0.54 -23.35
N ASP A 146 11.77 0.50 -22.38
CA ASP A 146 12.72 -0.61 -22.18
C ASP A 146 12.00 -1.92 -21.82
N ILE A 147 10.94 -1.86 -21.01
CA ILE A 147 10.08 -3.02 -20.74
C ILE A 147 9.35 -3.51 -22.00
N LEU A 148 8.79 -2.60 -22.82
CA LEU A 148 8.09 -2.97 -24.06
C LEU A 148 9.02 -3.58 -25.11
N GLU A 149 10.23 -3.07 -25.22
CA GLU A 149 11.29 -3.57 -26.09
C GLU A 149 11.73 -4.97 -25.64
N PHE A 150 12.08 -5.12 -24.37
CA PHE A 150 12.45 -6.42 -23.80
C PHE A 150 11.35 -7.47 -23.97
N ALA A 151 10.11 -7.13 -23.62
CA ALA A 151 8.97 -8.04 -23.75
C ALA A 151 8.61 -8.35 -25.21
N ALA A 152 9.00 -7.51 -26.17
CA ALA A 152 8.87 -7.80 -27.60
C ALA A 152 9.97 -8.76 -28.10
N ALA A 153 11.21 -8.59 -27.61
CA ALA A 153 12.32 -9.47 -27.93
C ALA A 153 12.15 -10.87 -27.31
N PHE A 154 11.51 -10.96 -26.15
CA PHE A 154 11.31 -12.20 -25.38
C PHE A 154 9.84 -12.42 -24.96
N PRO A 155 8.92 -12.68 -25.90
CA PRO A 155 7.50 -12.85 -25.60
C PRO A 155 7.20 -14.10 -24.75
N ASP A 156 8.14 -15.04 -24.67
CA ASP A 156 8.09 -16.27 -23.86
C ASP A 156 8.72 -16.12 -22.46
N VAL A 157 9.35 -14.98 -22.15
CA VAL A 157 9.93 -14.69 -20.83
C VAL A 157 8.97 -13.76 -20.07
N PRO A 158 8.27 -14.27 -19.03
CA PRO A 158 7.39 -13.44 -18.23
C PRO A 158 8.18 -12.38 -17.45
N VAL A 159 7.60 -11.19 -17.34
CA VAL A 159 8.14 -10.04 -16.63
C VAL A 159 7.13 -9.63 -15.56
N VAL A 160 7.44 -9.84 -14.29
CA VAL A 160 6.60 -9.47 -13.15
C VAL A 160 7.06 -8.12 -12.61
N LEU A 161 6.19 -7.12 -12.70
CA LEU A 161 6.41 -5.80 -12.14
C LEU A 161 5.86 -5.74 -10.71
N THR A 162 6.73 -5.50 -9.73
CA THR A 162 6.35 -5.41 -8.33
C THR A 162 6.15 -3.96 -7.88
N GLU A 163 5.40 -3.80 -6.78
CA GLU A 163 5.21 -2.52 -6.06
C GLU A 163 4.51 -1.44 -6.91
N VAL A 164 3.61 -1.86 -7.79
CA VAL A 164 2.81 -0.96 -8.65
C VAL A 164 1.76 -0.26 -7.80
N MET A 165 1.78 1.08 -7.77
CA MET A 165 0.90 1.92 -6.94
C MET A 165 0.37 3.12 -7.74
N TRP A 166 -0.81 3.66 -7.41
CA TRP A 166 -1.35 4.95 -7.92
C TRP A 166 -1.12 5.21 -9.42
N GLY A 167 -0.49 6.35 -9.77
CA GLY A 167 -0.18 6.78 -11.15
C GLY A 167 0.60 5.74 -11.97
N PRO A 168 1.65 5.10 -11.42
CA PRO A 168 2.30 3.95 -12.07
C PRO A 168 1.34 2.84 -12.55
N SER A 169 0.18 2.64 -11.92
CA SER A 169 -0.82 1.66 -12.37
C SER A 169 -1.33 1.97 -13.78
N VAL A 170 -1.48 3.25 -14.15
CA VAL A 170 -1.88 3.68 -15.50
C VAL A 170 -0.87 3.17 -16.54
N ILE A 171 0.42 3.31 -16.23
CA ILE A 171 1.52 2.89 -17.10
C ILE A 171 1.55 1.36 -17.20
N VAL A 172 1.53 0.67 -16.06
CA VAL A 172 1.63 -0.80 -16.03
C VAL A 172 0.44 -1.47 -16.72
N PHE A 173 -0.78 -0.95 -16.57
CA PHE A 173 -1.95 -1.52 -17.25
C PHE A 173 -1.84 -1.35 -18.78
N ASP A 174 -1.26 -0.25 -19.26
CA ASP A 174 -0.94 -0.10 -20.69
C ASP A 174 0.12 -1.09 -21.16
N LEU A 175 1.18 -1.32 -20.37
CA LEU A 175 2.19 -2.35 -20.65
C LEU A 175 1.55 -3.74 -20.75
N MET A 176 0.69 -4.09 -19.79
CA MET A 176 -0.02 -5.38 -19.75
C MET A 176 -0.95 -5.57 -20.95
N ARG A 177 -1.63 -4.51 -21.40
CA ARG A 177 -2.47 -4.50 -22.60
C ARG A 177 -1.66 -4.78 -23.86
N ARG A 178 -0.45 -4.24 -23.97
CA ARG A 178 0.42 -4.36 -25.15
C ARG A 178 1.24 -5.66 -25.20
N ARG A 179 1.53 -6.28 -24.06
CA ARG A 179 2.42 -7.44 -23.94
C ARG A 179 1.86 -8.49 -23.00
N LYS A 180 1.55 -9.68 -23.52
CA LYS A 180 1.01 -10.80 -22.71
C LYS A 180 1.98 -11.35 -21.67
N SER A 181 3.28 -11.15 -21.86
CA SER A 181 4.34 -11.58 -20.95
C SER A 181 4.49 -10.67 -19.71
N VAL A 182 3.86 -9.50 -19.66
CA VAL A 182 3.96 -8.57 -18.51
C VAL A 182 2.91 -8.90 -17.46
N LEU A 183 3.31 -9.12 -16.22
CA LEU A 183 2.43 -9.36 -15.07
C LEU A 183 2.70 -8.29 -14.02
N CYS A 184 1.80 -8.14 -13.05
CA CYS A 184 2.08 -7.38 -11.83
C CYS A 184 1.80 -8.22 -10.58
N ASP A 185 2.25 -7.73 -9.43
CA ASP A 185 1.97 -8.35 -8.13
C ASP A 185 0.90 -7.59 -7.32
N THR A 186 0.47 -8.19 -6.21
CA THR A 186 -0.54 -7.60 -5.31
C THR A 186 0.03 -6.74 -4.18
N SER A 187 1.36 -6.60 -4.06
CA SER A 187 1.99 -6.00 -2.86
C SER A 187 1.53 -4.56 -2.59
N TRP A 188 1.59 -3.72 -3.62
CA TRP A 188 1.14 -2.32 -3.60
C TRP A 188 -0.07 -2.07 -4.49
N LEU A 189 -0.75 -3.12 -4.97
CA LEU A 189 -1.96 -2.98 -5.77
C LEU A 189 -3.15 -2.63 -4.87
N HIS A 190 -3.08 -1.43 -4.32
CA HIS A 190 -3.82 -1.01 -3.14
C HIS A 190 -5.03 -0.13 -3.48
N SER A 191 -5.19 0.32 -4.73
CA SER A 191 -6.35 1.12 -5.13
C SER A 191 -7.65 0.32 -5.14
N PHE A 192 -8.77 1.01 -4.92
CA PHE A 192 -10.07 0.38 -4.76
C PHE A 192 -10.45 -0.47 -5.98
N GLY A 193 -10.67 -1.78 -5.76
CA GLY A 193 -11.05 -2.72 -6.83
C GLY A 193 -9.94 -3.03 -7.83
N ALA A 194 -8.67 -2.72 -7.54
CA ALA A 194 -7.58 -2.90 -8.49
C ALA A 194 -7.34 -4.39 -8.87
N ILE A 195 -7.52 -5.33 -7.94
CA ILE A 195 -7.46 -6.78 -8.24
C ILE A 195 -8.56 -7.14 -9.24
N GLU A 196 -9.79 -6.70 -8.99
CA GLU A 196 -10.94 -6.93 -9.86
C GLU A 196 -10.72 -6.33 -11.26
N LEU A 197 -10.17 -5.11 -11.35
CA LEU A 197 -9.84 -4.48 -12.62
C LEU A 197 -8.81 -5.28 -13.41
N VAL A 198 -7.72 -5.73 -12.76
CA VAL A 198 -6.71 -6.56 -13.43
C VAL A 198 -7.33 -7.86 -13.94
N VAL A 199 -8.13 -8.54 -13.11
CA VAL A 199 -8.78 -9.79 -13.50
C VAL A 199 -9.78 -9.57 -14.65
N LYS A 200 -10.56 -8.50 -14.61
CA LYS A 200 -11.57 -8.16 -15.63
C LYS A 200 -10.93 -7.85 -16.99
N HIS A 201 -9.83 -7.10 -17.01
CA HIS A 201 -9.23 -6.59 -18.24
C HIS A 201 -8.10 -7.46 -18.81
N PHE A 202 -7.37 -8.18 -17.95
CA PHE A 202 -6.18 -8.94 -18.34
C PHE A 202 -6.24 -10.43 -18.02
N GLY A 203 -7.11 -10.83 -17.09
CA GLY A 203 -7.22 -12.20 -16.61
C GLY A 203 -6.43 -12.45 -15.32
N ALA A 204 -6.90 -13.42 -14.52
CA ALA A 204 -6.25 -13.78 -13.26
C ALA A 204 -4.87 -14.42 -13.44
N ASP A 205 -4.52 -14.89 -14.63
CA ASP A 205 -3.19 -15.39 -14.99
C ASP A 205 -2.13 -14.28 -15.08
N ARG A 206 -2.55 -13.01 -15.07
CA ARG A 206 -1.69 -11.82 -15.21
C ARG A 206 -1.34 -11.15 -13.89
N LEU A 207 -1.75 -11.72 -12.76
CA LEU A 207 -1.51 -11.20 -11.42
C LEU A 207 -0.91 -12.29 -10.52
N VAL A 208 0.11 -11.96 -9.74
CA VAL A 208 0.71 -12.87 -8.75
C VAL A 208 0.62 -12.29 -7.35
N PHE A 209 0.56 -13.13 -6.33
CA PHE A 209 0.61 -12.67 -4.95
C PHE A 209 2.01 -12.14 -4.60
N GLY A 210 2.03 -10.99 -3.95
CA GLY A 210 3.25 -10.34 -3.45
C GLY A 210 2.97 -9.58 -2.16
N THR A 211 3.96 -9.48 -1.28
CA THR A 211 3.94 -8.61 -0.09
C THR A 211 4.88 -7.40 -0.25
N GLY A 212 4.53 -6.30 0.41
CA GLY A 212 5.34 -5.08 0.46
C GLY A 212 6.32 -5.08 1.63
N TYR A 213 6.61 -3.89 2.18
CA TYR A 213 7.44 -3.76 3.37
C TYR A 213 6.85 -4.50 4.56
N LYS A 214 7.67 -4.76 5.58
CA LYS A 214 7.20 -5.33 6.86
C LYS A 214 6.08 -4.50 7.48
N SER A 215 6.12 -3.17 7.34
CA SER A 215 5.08 -2.24 7.80
C SER A 215 3.72 -2.41 7.08
N HIS A 216 3.69 -3.09 5.93
CA HIS A 216 2.46 -3.41 5.19
C HIS A 216 1.69 -4.59 5.80
N ASN A 217 2.31 -5.36 6.70
CA ASN A 217 1.71 -6.50 7.37
C ASN A 217 0.91 -7.40 6.38
N GLY A 218 -0.34 -7.73 6.70
CA GLY A 218 -1.25 -8.55 5.90
C GLY A 218 -2.09 -7.78 4.89
N ALA A 219 -1.72 -6.56 4.46
CA ALA A 219 -2.51 -5.74 3.54
C ALA A 219 -2.92 -6.48 2.26
N ALA A 220 -1.93 -7.00 1.51
CA ALA A 220 -2.16 -7.75 0.27
C ALA A 220 -2.93 -9.06 0.51
N ILE A 221 -2.74 -9.71 1.66
CA ILE A 221 -3.47 -10.91 2.05
C ILE A 221 -4.95 -10.57 2.25
N GLY A 222 -5.24 -9.50 2.99
CA GLY A 222 -6.58 -9.02 3.25
C GLY A 222 -7.31 -8.62 1.97
N ALA A 223 -6.65 -7.84 1.11
CA ALA A 223 -7.18 -7.47 -0.21
C ALA A 223 -7.50 -8.70 -1.06
N LEU A 224 -6.55 -9.64 -1.22
CA LEU A 224 -6.78 -10.85 -2.01
C LEU A 224 -7.83 -11.78 -1.38
N ALA A 225 -7.93 -11.87 -0.05
CA ALA A 225 -8.94 -12.69 0.65
C ALA A 225 -10.35 -12.10 0.55
N ARG A 226 -10.49 -10.80 0.27
CA ARG A 226 -11.78 -10.10 0.17
C ARG A 226 -12.15 -9.61 -1.23
N ALA A 227 -11.25 -9.72 -2.20
CA ALA A 227 -11.51 -9.37 -3.59
C ALA A 227 -12.75 -10.09 -4.14
N ARG A 228 -13.56 -9.38 -4.95
CA ARG A 228 -14.76 -9.87 -5.62
C ARG A 228 -14.42 -10.66 -6.88
N ILE A 229 -13.68 -11.74 -6.69
CA ILE A 229 -13.25 -12.69 -7.71
C ILE A 229 -13.63 -14.11 -7.30
N THR A 230 -13.71 -15.02 -8.27
CA THR A 230 -14.04 -16.42 -8.00
C THR A 230 -12.97 -17.10 -7.14
N ALA A 231 -13.33 -18.16 -6.41
CA ALA A 231 -12.38 -18.94 -5.62
C ALA A 231 -11.26 -19.54 -6.48
N ALA A 232 -11.53 -19.89 -7.74
CA ALA A 232 -10.53 -20.39 -8.68
C ALA A 232 -9.51 -19.32 -9.05
N GLN A 233 -9.97 -18.11 -9.43
CA GLN A 233 -9.09 -16.98 -9.72
C GLN A 233 -8.26 -16.58 -8.49
N ARG A 234 -8.87 -16.57 -7.30
CA ARG A 234 -8.17 -16.27 -6.04
C ARG A 234 -7.02 -17.24 -5.77
N ARG A 235 -7.25 -18.56 -5.91
CA ARG A 235 -6.20 -19.57 -5.77
C ARG A 235 -5.10 -19.43 -6.83
N GLN A 236 -5.51 -19.12 -8.06
CA GLN A 236 -4.58 -18.89 -9.16
C GLN A 236 -3.62 -17.73 -8.86
N ILE A 237 -4.12 -16.60 -8.35
CA ILE A 237 -3.30 -15.44 -7.97
C ILE A 237 -2.47 -15.75 -6.72
N ALA A 238 -3.08 -16.38 -5.71
CA ALA A 238 -2.46 -16.67 -4.43
C ALA A 238 -1.21 -17.54 -4.54
N HIS A 239 -1.20 -18.52 -5.44
CA HIS A 239 -0.02 -19.37 -5.65
C HIS A 239 0.07 -20.01 -7.04
N GLY A 240 -1.06 -20.30 -7.70
CA GLY A 240 -1.06 -21.11 -8.93
C GLY A 240 -0.24 -20.53 -10.08
N ASN A 241 -0.21 -19.20 -10.23
CA ASN A 241 0.61 -18.54 -11.25
C ASN A 241 2.10 -18.68 -10.96
N LEU A 242 2.54 -18.53 -9.71
CA LEU A 242 3.95 -18.72 -9.34
C LEU A 242 4.35 -20.20 -9.35
N ASP A 243 3.47 -21.12 -8.98
CA ASP A 243 3.70 -22.56 -9.15
C ASP A 243 4.02 -22.89 -10.62
N ARG A 244 3.24 -22.33 -11.56
CA ARG A 244 3.46 -22.47 -13.01
C ARG A 244 4.76 -21.84 -13.46
N LEU A 245 5.05 -20.60 -13.04
CA LEU A 245 6.25 -19.86 -13.46
C LEU A 245 7.54 -20.52 -12.96
N THR A 246 7.54 -20.98 -11.71
CA THR A 246 8.69 -21.69 -11.12
C THR A 246 8.81 -23.12 -11.63
N GLY A 247 7.73 -23.72 -12.15
CA GLY A 247 7.71 -25.11 -12.58
C GLY A 247 7.68 -26.11 -11.42
N LEU A 248 7.29 -25.67 -10.23
CA LEU A 248 7.22 -26.49 -9.03
C LEU A 248 5.85 -27.15 -8.88
N ARG A 249 5.79 -28.18 -8.03
CA ARG A 249 4.50 -28.74 -7.58
C ARG A 249 3.72 -27.70 -6.79
N ALA A 250 2.39 -27.89 -6.78
CA ALA A 250 1.45 -27.03 -6.08
C ALA A 250 1.95 -26.62 -4.69
N THR A 251 1.90 -25.32 -4.40
CA THR A 251 2.30 -24.79 -3.10
C THR A 251 1.41 -25.39 -1.99
N PRO A 252 2.01 -25.98 -0.94
CA PRO A 252 1.24 -26.59 0.14
C PRO A 252 0.52 -25.51 0.95
N ALA A 253 -0.59 -25.91 1.57
CA ALA A 253 -1.23 -25.08 2.57
C ALA A 253 -0.29 -24.87 3.77
N SER A 254 -0.33 -23.66 4.34
CA SER A 254 0.40 -23.32 5.55
C SER A 254 -0.57 -22.85 6.61
N THR A 255 -0.42 -23.34 7.83
CA THR A 255 -1.16 -22.82 8.99
C THR A 255 -0.46 -21.58 9.52
N SER A 256 -1.17 -20.45 9.51
CA SER A 256 -0.74 -19.24 10.21
C SER A 256 -0.59 -19.51 11.71
N ARG A 257 0.47 -18.95 12.32
CA ARG A 257 0.69 -18.96 13.78
C ARG A 257 0.08 -17.75 14.48
N TRP A 258 -0.97 -17.17 13.90
CA TRP A 258 -1.58 -15.94 14.39
C TRP A 258 -2.22 -16.10 15.77
N THR A 259 -1.81 -15.27 16.72
CA THR A 259 -2.37 -15.22 18.07
C THR A 259 -2.61 -13.80 18.60
N ALA A 260 -2.20 -12.77 17.86
CA ALA A 260 -2.15 -11.41 18.35
C ALA A 260 -3.53 -10.84 18.73
N ASN A 261 -4.55 -11.15 17.93
CA ASN A 261 -5.90 -10.63 18.07
C ASN A 261 -6.95 -11.54 17.39
N THR A 262 -8.23 -11.32 17.69
CA THR A 262 -9.32 -12.14 17.15
C THR A 262 -9.90 -11.58 15.84
N LEU A 263 -9.65 -10.30 15.56
CA LEU A 263 -10.23 -9.59 14.42
C LEU A 263 -9.63 -10.02 13.08
N TRP A 264 -8.32 -10.28 13.00
CA TRP A 264 -7.68 -10.68 11.75
C TRP A 264 -8.19 -12.02 11.20
N PRO A 265 -8.25 -13.12 11.97
CA PRO A 265 -8.84 -14.38 11.48
C PRO A 265 -10.29 -14.22 11.04
N ARG A 266 -11.12 -13.50 11.82
CA ARG A 266 -12.53 -13.21 11.46
C ARG A 266 -12.63 -12.41 10.16
N PHE A 267 -11.72 -11.45 9.97
CA PHE A 267 -11.64 -10.69 8.74
C PHE A 267 -11.29 -11.59 7.55
N LEU A 268 -10.38 -12.55 7.68
CA LEU A 268 -10.04 -13.48 6.60
C LEU A 268 -11.13 -14.51 6.28
N GLU A 269 -12.02 -14.80 7.24
CA GLU A 269 -13.16 -15.71 7.06
C GLU A 269 -14.29 -15.13 6.21
N GLY A 270 -14.23 -13.84 5.86
CA GLY A 270 -15.22 -13.23 4.97
C GLY A 270 -16.44 -12.64 5.69
N GLY A 271 -16.53 -12.78 7.02
CA GLY A 271 -17.65 -12.25 7.81
C GLY A 271 -17.60 -10.73 8.01
N ARG A 272 -18.72 -10.16 8.44
CA ARG A 272 -18.76 -8.79 8.95
C ARG A 272 -18.03 -8.73 10.31
N LEU A 273 -17.34 -7.63 10.60
CA LEU A 273 -16.75 -7.40 11.91
C LEU A 273 -17.78 -6.75 12.84
N ASP A 274 -18.06 -7.40 13.97
CA ASP A 274 -19.04 -6.93 14.97
C ASP A 274 -18.41 -5.92 15.94
N VAL A 275 -17.75 -4.89 15.40
CA VAL A 275 -17.18 -3.76 16.15
C VAL A 275 -17.59 -2.44 15.48
N ASP A 276 -17.69 -1.36 16.23
CA ASP A 276 -17.99 -0.05 15.66
C ASP A 276 -16.77 0.49 14.92
N ILE A 277 -16.79 0.43 13.59
CA ILE A 277 -15.73 0.97 12.74
C ILE A 277 -16.17 2.34 12.17
N VAL A 278 -15.33 3.34 12.37
CA VAL A 278 -15.44 4.67 11.78
C VAL A 278 -14.23 4.88 10.89
N ASP A 279 -14.47 4.98 9.59
CA ASP A 279 -13.46 5.37 8.62
C ASP A 279 -13.37 6.90 8.57
N ALA A 280 -12.28 7.46 9.12
CA ALA A 280 -12.10 8.90 9.23
C ALA A 280 -11.64 9.57 7.93
N HIS A 281 -11.33 8.82 6.88
CA HIS A 281 -10.69 9.36 5.67
C HIS A 281 -11.13 8.60 4.42
N GLY A 282 -11.78 9.30 3.49
CA GLY A 282 -12.03 8.81 2.14
C GLY A 282 -12.28 9.92 1.14
N HIS A 283 -12.39 9.55 -0.13
CA HIS A 283 -12.64 10.49 -1.22
C HIS A 283 -13.80 10.04 -2.10
N LEU A 284 -14.49 11.02 -2.69
CA LEU A 284 -15.51 10.80 -3.71
C LEU A 284 -15.32 11.75 -4.88
N GLY A 285 -15.44 11.22 -6.08
CA GLY A 285 -15.43 11.94 -7.35
C GLY A 285 -14.28 11.55 -8.27
N PRO A 286 -14.20 12.20 -9.44
CA PRO A 286 -13.23 11.86 -10.45
C PRO A 286 -11.78 12.08 -10.02
N SER A 287 -10.88 11.22 -10.48
CA SER A 287 -9.43 11.38 -10.34
C SER A 287 -8.73 11.19 -11.67
N SER A 288 -7.74 12.06 -11.94
CA SER A 288 -6.84 11.93 -13.09
C SER A 288 -5.70 10.93 -12.85
N GLY A 289 -5.51 10.45 -11.61
CA GLY A 289 -4.38 9.62 -11.21
C GLY A 289 -4.72 8.21 -10.69
N TYR A 290 -6.01 7.90 -10.46
CA TYR A 290 -6.44 6.62 -9.91
C TYR A 290 -7.12 5.75 -10.96
N MET A 291 -6.69 4.48 -11.03
CA MET A 291 -7.35 3.46 -11.85
C MET A 291 -8.51 2.86 -11.07
N VAL A 292 -9.69 3.46 -11.20
CA VAL A 292 -10.95 3.02 -10.57
C VAL A 292 -12.01 2.72 -11.62
N GLU A 293 -12.95 1.82 -11.30
CA GLU A 293 -14.01 1.43 -12.24
C GLU A 293 -15.04 2.55 -12.48
N HIS A 294 -15.33 3.34 -11.45
CA HIS A 294 -16.30 4.43 -11.49
C HIS A 294 -15.62 5.74 -11.14
N GLN A 295 -15.86 6.78 -11.96
CA GLN A 295 -15.33 8.13 -11.72
C GLN A 295 -16.39 9.09 -11.18
N GLU A 296 -17.69 8.73 -11.21
CA GLU A 296 -18.77 9.57 -10.74
C GLU A 296 -19.05 9.34 -9.24
N GLU A 297 -19.34 10.42 -8.51
CA GLU A 297 -19.46 10.46 -7.05
C GLU A 297 -20.50 9.48 -6.51
N ARG A 298 -21.69 9.42 -7.10
CA ARG A 298 -22.77 8.52 -6.64
C ARG A 298 -22.40 7.07 -6.88
N ALA A 299 -21.86 6.74 -8.05
CA ALA A 299 -21.42 5.38 -8.35
C ALA A 299 -20.32 4.91 -7.40
N GLN A 300 -19.37 5.79 -7.07
CA GLN A 300 -18.34 5.50 -6.06
C GLN A 300 -18.95 5.35 -4.66
N LEU A 301 -19.88 6.23 -4.26
CA LEU A 301 -20.56 6.17 -2.97
C LEU A 301 -21.31 4.82 -2.80
N GLU A 302 -22.08 4.40 -3.79
CA GLU A 302 -22.80 3.13 -3.75
C GLU A 302 -21.84 1.92 -3.65
N ALA A 303 -20.75 1.95 -4.41
CA ALA A 303 -19.71 0.92 -4.33
C ALA A 303 -19.04 0.88 -2.95
N GLY A 304 -18.77 2.05 -2.35
CA GLY A 304 -18.24 2.20 -1.00
C GLY A 304 -19.20 1.67 0.07
N LEU A 305 -20.48 2.08 0.02
CA LEU A 305 -21.53 1.62 0.94
C LEU A 305 -21.68 0.09 0.93
N ALA A 306 -21.64 -0.54 -0.24
CA ALA A 306 -21.69 -2.00 -0.34
C ALA A 306 -20.51 -2.68 0.38
N VAL A 307 -19.33 -2.07 0.33
CA VAL A 307 -18.13 -2.59 1.04
C VAL A 307 -18.22 -2.31 2.54
N MET A 308 -18.69 -1.13 2.92
CA MET A 308 -18.97 -0.77 4.31
C MET A 308 -19.92 -1.78 4.96
N ASP A 309 -21.02 -2.13 4.31
CA ASP A 309 -22.01 -3.09 4.82
C ASP A 309 -21.43 -4.50 4.95
N ARG A 310 -20.62 -4.93 3.97
CA ARG A 310 -19.97 -6.25 3.96
C ARG A 310 -18.95 -6.43 5.08
N ILE A 311 -18.16 -5.39 5.37
CA ILE A 311 -17.08 -5.44 6.35
C ILE A 311 -17.54 -5.03 7.75
N GLY A 312 -18.55 -4.16 7.84
CA GLY A 312 -19.08 -3.63 9.10
C GLY A 312 -18.65 -2.20 9.41
N ILE A 313 -18.21 -1.42 8.42
CA ILE A 313 -17.94 0.02 8.60
C ILE A 313 -19.28 0.74 8.81
N ARG A 314 -19.45 1.30 10.01
CA ARG A 314 -20.71 1.95 10.39
C ARG A 314 -20.81 3.34 9.78
N THR A 315 -19.73 4.11 9.89
CA THR A 315 -19.67 5.47 9.34
C THR A 315 -18.37 5.76 8.63
N GLN A 316 -18.45 6.57 7.59
CA GLN A 316 -17.28 7.08 6.87
C GLN A 316 -17.32 8.61 6.79
N LEU A 317 -16.15 9.26 6.85
CA LEU A 317 -15.97 10.67 6.55
C LEU A 317 -15.19 10.83 5.26
N VAL A 318 -15.72 11.61 4.32
CA VAL A 318 -15.13 11.79 2.99
C VAL A 318 -14.87 13.25 2.64
N SER A 319 -13.94 13.48 1.72
CA SER A 319 -13.72 14.79 1.09
C SER A 319 -13.97 14.68 -0.42
N GLY A 320 -14.70 15.63 -1.00
CA GLY A 320 -15.03 15.62 -2.42
C GLY A 320 -13.81 15.98 -3.28
N MET A 321 -13.49 15.17 -4.28
CA MET A 321 -12.36 15.36 -5.20
C MET A 321 -12.42 16.71 -5.91
N GLN A 322 -13.60 17.12 -6.39
CA GLN A 322 -13.79 18.45 -6.98
C GLN A 322 -13.47 19.57 -5.99
N ALA A 323 -13.74 19.38 -4.70
CA ALA A 323 -13.51 20.40 -3.69
C ALA A 323 -12.01 20.56 -3.32
N ILE A 324 -11.25 19.47 -3.40
CA ILE A 324 -9.81 19.48 -3.09
C ILE A 324 -8.91 19.70 -4.31
N MET A 325 -9.34 19.34 -5.53
CA MET A 325 -8.53 19.48 -6.75
C MET A 325 -9.06 20.54 -7.73
N GLY A 326 -10.25 21.10 -7.49
CA GLY A 326 -10.92 22.03 -8.39
C GLY A 326 -11.49 23.24 -7.64
N ALA A 327 -12.71 23.64 -8.01
CA ALA A 327 -13.40 24.78 -7.43
C ALA A 327 -14.06 24.38 -6.09
N PRO A 328 -13.56 24.89 -4.93
CA PRO A 328 -13.90 24.33 -3.63
C PRO A 328 -15.33 24.62 -3.17
N ALA A 329 -15.92 25.77 -3.54
CA ALA A 329 -17.29 26.10 -3.16
C ALA A 329 -18.30 25.18 -3.84
N GLU A 330 -18.18 25.02 -5.16
CA GLU A 330 -19.00 24.11 -5.97
C GLU A 330 -18.77 22.66 -5.58
N GLY A 331 -17.51 22.26 -5.35
CA GLY A 331 -17.17 20.92 -4.92
C GLY A 331 -17.76 20.55 -3.56
N ASN A 332 -17.72 21.46 -2.58
CA ASN A 332 -18.36 21.25 -1.28
C ASN A 332 -19.89 21.17 -1.42
N ALA A 333 -20.50 22.02 -2.24
CA ALA A 333 -21.94 21.98 -2.50
C ALA A 333 -22.38 20.67 -3.19
N LEU A 334 -21.60 20.19 -4.17
CA LEU A 334 -21.81 18.90 -4.84
C LEU A 334 -21.73 17.75 -3.84
N LEU A 335 -20.68 17.71 -3.02
CA LEU A 335 -20.52 16.68 -2.00
C LEU A 335 -21.69 16.68 -1.00
N GLU A 336 -22.12 17.86 -0.54
CA GLU A 336 -23.27 17.99 0.35
C GLU A 336 -24.54 17.41 -0.28
N ALA A 337 -24.79 17.69 -1.55
CA ALA A 337 -25.95 17.18 -2.28
C ALA A 337 -25.90 15.66 -2.47
N VAL A 338 -24.73 15.09 -2.74
CA VAL A 338 -24.52 13.64 -2.89
C VAL A 338 -24.69 12.92 -1.55
N LEU A 339 -24.16 13.48 -0.45
CA LEU A 339 -24.16 12.82 0.85
C LEU A 339 -25.45 13.00 1.66
N ARG A 340 -26.25 14.05 1.41
CA ARG A 340 -27.46 14.36 2.20
C ARG A 340 -28.41 13.16 2.37
N PRO A 341 -28.71 12.34 1.34
CA PRO A 341 -29.58 11.16 1.50
C PRO A 341 -28.99 10.06 2.40
N HIS A 342 -27.68 10.09 2.64
CA HIS A 342 -26.92 9.10 3.41
C HIS A 342 -26.34 9.70 4.70
N ALA A 343 -26.82 10.88 5.12
CA ALA A 343 -26.38 11.52 6.34
C ALA A 343 -26.58 10.59 7.54
N GLY A 344 -25.52 10.41 8.34
CA GLY A 344 -25.48 9.45 9.45
C GLY A 344 -24.81 8.11 9.10
N ARG A 345 -24.70 7.75 7.82
CA ARG A 345 -23.80 6.69 7.32
C ARG A 345 -22.51 7.28 6.75
N VAL A 346 -22.62 8.38 6.00
CA VAL A 346 -21.47 9.08 5.43
C VAL A 346 -21.57 10.55 5.77
N SER A 347 -20.46 11.13 6.21
CA SER A 347 -20.31 12.56 6.52
C SER A 347 -19.19 13.17 5.68
N GLY A 348 -19.17 14.49 5.58
CA GLY A 348 -18.19 15.22 4.78
C GLY A 348 -17.21 16.02 5.63
N TYR A 349 -16.04 16.30 5.05
CA TYR A 349 -15.21 17.44 5.44
C TYR A 349 -15.40 18.61 4.46
N VAL A 350 -15.51 19.82 4.98
CA VAL A 350 -15.46 21.03 4.15
C VAL A 350 -14.01 21.20 3.69
N SER A 351 -13.78 21.11 2.39
CA SER A 351 -12.45 21.38 1.84
C SER A 351 -12.22 22.88 1.85
N PHE A 352 -11.21 23.32 2.60
CA PHE A 352 -10.88 24.74 2.75
C PHE A 352 -9.57 25.04 2.05
N ASN A 353 -9.63 25.39 0.75
CA ASN A 353 -8.48 25.89 0.03
C ASN A 353 -8.31 27.40 0.32
N PRO A 354 -7.21 27.82 0.97
CA PRO A 354 -7.01 29.20 1.41
C PRO A 354 -6.87 30.21 0.26
N VAL A 355 -6.64 29.75 -0.97
CA VAL A 355 -6.66 30.60 -2.16
C VAL A 355 -8.06 31.20 -2.38
N TYR A 356 -9.11 30.47 -1.99
CA TYR A 356 -10.51 30.86 -2.12
C TYR A 356 -11.14 31.20 -0.76
N ALA A 357 -10.34 31.70 0.19
CA ALA A 357 -10.81 31.97 1.55
C ALA A 357 -12.00 32.95 1.59
N ASP A 358 -11.99 33.97 0.72
CA ASP A 358 -13.05 34.98 0.64
C ASP A 358 -14.38 34.38 0.14
N ASP A 359 -14.32 33.37 -0.73
CA ASP A 359 -15.50 32.66 -1.25
C ASP A 359 -16.02 31.63 -0.23
N LEU A 360 -15.13 30.97 0.51
CA LEU A 360 -15.49 29.88 1.41
C LEU A 360 -15.97 30.35 2.79
N THR A 361 -15.34 31.41 3.33
CA THR A 361 -15.59 31.91 4.70
C THR A 361 -17.06 32.31 4.94
N PRO A 362 -17.75 33.01 4.02
CA PRO A 362 -19.15 33.38 4.20
C PRO A 362 -20.11 32.19 4.31
N HIS A 363 -19.70 31.00 3.89
CA HIS A 363 -20.54 29.80 3.87
C HIS A 363 -20.34 28.85 5.06
N LEU A 364 -19.38 29.13 5.96
CA LEU A 364 -19.04 28.21 7.06
C LEU A 364 -20.25 27.88 7.95
N ASP A 365 -21.00 28.90 8.40
CA ASP A 365 -22.20 28.67 9.22
C ASP A 365 -23.25 27.84 8.50
N ARG A 366 -23.42 28.04 7.19
CA ARG A 366 -24.33 27.22 6.37
C ARG A 366 -23.87 25.77 6.30
N TYR A 367 -22.58 25.52 6.07
CA TYR A 367 -22.03 24.16 5.98
C TYR A 367 -22.22 23.39 7.29
N PHE A 368 -21.91 24.01 8.43
CA PHE A 368 -21.93 23.34 9.73
C PHE A 368 -23.30 23.37 10.44
N ALA A 369 -24.27 24.15 9.97
CA ALA A 369 -25.67 24.01 10.37
C ALA A 369 -26.33 22.77 9.76
N GLY A 370 -25.79 22.25 8.65
CA GLY A 370 -26.30 21.05 7.97
C GLY A 370 -25.89 19.73 8.64
N PRO A 371 -26.52 18.60 8.25
CA PRO A 371 -26.22 17.30 8.86
C PRO A 371 -24.95 16.63 8.31
N VAL A 372 -24.43 17.11 7.17
CA VAL A 372 -23.37 16.42 6.39
C VAL A 372 -21.97 16.68 6.94
N PHE A 373 -21.58 17.94 7.11
CA PHE A 373 -20.19 18.28 7.39
C PHE A 373 -19.84 18.15 8.88
N LYS A 374 -18.66 17.60 9.17
CA LYS A 374 -18.17 17.36 10.55
C LYS A 374 -16.78 17.91 10.84
N GLY A 375 -16.10 18.49 9.85
CA GLY A 375 -14.80 19.11 10.03
C GLY A 375 -14.27 19.74 8.75
N PHE A 376 -12.98 20.06 8.73
CA PHE A 376 -12.29 20.59 7.55
C PHE A 376 -11.31 19.60 6.94
N LYS A 377 -11.06 19.73 5.63
CA LYS A 377 -9.99 19.04 4.89
C LYS A 377 -9.01 20.04 4.31
N THR A 378 -7.71 19.77 4.44
CA THR A 378 -6.64 20.52 3.76
C THR A 378 -5.73 19.61 2.92
N LEU A 379 -5.19 20.14 1.82
CA LEU A 379 -4.33 19.43 0.85
C LEU A 379 -3.22 20.36 0.33
N CYS A 380 -2.37 20.84 1.25
CA CYS A 380 -1.57 22.05 1.07
C CYS A 380 -0.42 21.89 0.08
N ASP A 381 0.26 20.74 0.06
CA ASP A 381 1.32 20.46 -0.91
C ASP A 381 0.80 20.53 -2.37
N TYR A 382 -0.40 20.03 -2.61
CA TYR A 382 -1.04 20.08 -3.93
C TYR A 382 -1.44 21.50 -4.30
N TRP A 383 -1.89 22.29 -3.33
CA TRP A 383 -2.25 23.70 -3.52
C TRP A 383 -1.04 24.63 -3.58
N ARG A 384 0.15 24.14 -3.20
CA ARG A 384 1.39 24.92 -3.03
C ARG A 384 1.19 26.12 -2.10
N VAL A 385 0.46 25.90 -1.00
CA VAL A 385 0.23 26.91 0.04
C VAL A 385 0.49 26.28 1.39
N ALA A 386 1.47 26.80 2.12
CA ALA A 386 1.80 26.34 3.46
C ALA A 386 0.59 26.33 4.41
N ILE A 387 0.43 25.29 5.23
CA ILE A 387 -0.63 25.18 6.24
C ILE A 387 -0.61 26.31 7.29
N THR A 388 0.53 26.98 7.41
CA THR A 388 0.77 28.14 8.28
C THR A 388 0.42 29.48 7.64
N ASP A 389 -0.02 29.51 6.38
CA ASP A 389 -0.41 30.73 5.67
C ASP A 389 -1.55 31.46 6.41
N LYS A 390 -1.44 32.79 6.52
CA LYS A 390 -2.41 33.64 7.21
C LYS A 390 -3.84 33.52 6.67
N ARG A 391 -4.01 33.13 5.41
CA ARG A 391 -5.32 32.93 4.77
C ARG A 391 -6.12 31.76 5.37
N PHE A 392 -5.47 30.87 6.12
CA PHE A 392 -6.17 29.86 6.91
C PHE A 392 -6.77 30.41 8.23
N ALA A 393 -6.47 31.65 8.62
CA ALA A 393 -6.93 32.20 9.90
C ALA A 393 -8.45 32.10 10.13
N PRO A 394 -9.33 32.37 9.13
CA PRO A 394 -10.77 32.19 9.31
C PRO A 394 -11.16 30.74 9.62
N MET A 395 -10.58 29.77 8.90
CA MET A 395 -10.80 28.34 9.14
C MET A 395 -10.35 27.94 10.54
N TRP A 396 -9.13 28.31 10.95
CA TRP A 396 -8.62 27.95 12.27
C TRP A 396 -9.43 28.56 13.42
N ALA A 397 -9.82 29.84 13.29
CA ALA A 397 -10.68 30.50 14.27
C ALA A 397 -12.04 29.82 14.38
N TYR A 398 -12.63 29.44 13.23
CA TYR A 398 -13.90 28.72 13.19
C TYR A 398 -13.77 27.33 13.82
N ALA A 399 -12.81 26.54 13.37
CA ALA A 399 -12.56 25.19 13.88
C ALA A 399 -12.33 25.20 15.39
N SER A 400 -11.55 26.16 15.91
CA SER A 400 -11.28 26.27 17.33
C SER A 400 -12.51 26.66 18.15
N ARG A 401 -13.29 27.64 17.69
CA ARG A 401 -14.52 28.09 18.36
C ARG A 401 -15.57 26.99 18.44
N HIS A 402 -15.70 26.20 17.38
CA HIS A 402 -16.70 25.15 17.24
C HIS A 402 -16.18 23.74 17.58
N ARG A 403 -14.91 23.62 17.99
CA ARG A 403 -14.22 22.35 18.31
C ARG A 403 -14.28 21.32 17.17
N LEU A 404 -14.17 21.80 15.93
CA LEU A 404 -14.26 20.96 14.75
C LEU A 404 -12.89 20.35 14.42
N PRO A 405 -12.83 19.05 14.05
CA PRO A 405 -11.61 18.42 13.57
C PRO A 405 -11.14 19.01 12.24
N VAL A 406 -9.82 18.99 12.04
CA VAL A 406 -9.19 19.31 10.77
C VAL A 406 -8.37 18.11 10.34
N LEU A 407 -8.81 17.45 9.27
CA LEU A 407 -8.06 16.44 8.56
C LEU A 407 -7.13 17.13 7.57
N SER A 408 -5.84 17.08 7.84
CA SER A 408 -4.83 17.61 6.93
C SER A 408 -4.11 16.47 6.24
N HIS A 409 -4.02 16.51 4.92
CA HIS A 409 -2.97 15.75 4.24
C HIS A 409 -1.62 16.14 4.86
N THR A 410 -0.77 15.16 5.18
CA THR A 410 0.60 15.41 5.62
C THR A 410 1.55 14.44 4.95
N TRP A 411 2.66 14.96 4.42
CA TRP A 411 3.73 14.20 3.77
C TRP A 411 5.11 14.78 4.10
N ASP A 412 6.16 14.30 3.43
CA ASP A 412 7.53 14.86 3.48
C ASP A 412 7.73 16.15 2.66
N GLY A 413 6.67 16.91 2.38
CA GLY A 413 6.72 18.10 1.52
C GLY A 413 6.79 19.44 2.27
N ASP A 414 6.86 20.53 1.50
CA ASP A 414 7.17 21.86 2.01
C ASP A 414 5.96 22.63 2.57
N CYS A 415 4.73 22.18 2.32
CA CYS A 415 3.52 22.92 2.68
C CYS A 415 2.68 22.25 3.78
N ASP A 416 2.79 20.94 3.99
CA ASP A 416 2.07 20.22 5.05
C ASP A 416 2.86 19.12 5.77
N THR A 417 4.19 19.22 5.82
CA THR A 417 4.95 18.33 6.70
C THR A 417 4.55 18.46 8.17
N PRO A 418 4.47 17.35 8.96
CA PRO A 418 3.95 17.38 10.31
C PRO A 418 4.61 18.40 11.26
N SER A 419 5.89 18.71 11.11
CA SER A 419 6.56 19.72 11.93
C SER A 419 5.94 21.12 11.83
N MET A 420 5.30 21.47 10.69
CA MET A 420 4.62 22.76 10.50
C MET A 420 3.43 22.94 11.44
N PHE A 421 2.86 21.86 11.95
CA PHE A 421 1.72 21.89 12.87
C PHE A 421 2.13 22.19 14.32
N LYS A 422 3.43 22.16 14.66
CA LYS A 422 3.90 22.36 16.05
C LYS A 422 3.39 23.67 16.69
N GLY A 423 3.46 24.78 15.95
CA GLY A 423 2.94 26.06 16.43
C GLY A 423 1.40 26.12 16.44
N LEU A 424 0.76 25.46 15.47
CA LEU A 424 -0.70 25.45 15.31
C LEU A 424 -1.39 24.64 16.40
N ALA A 425 -0.84 23.46 16.74
CA ALA A 425 -1.38 22.56 17.75
C ALA A 425 -1.48 23.22 19.14
N GLY A 426 -0.43 23.96 19.53
CA GLY A 426 -0.42 24.74 20.77
C GLY A 426 -1.29 25.98 20.73
N ARG A 427 -1.38 26.65 19.57
CA ARG A 427 -2.24 27.85 19.38
C ARG A 427 -3.73 27.52 19.39
N TYR A 428 -4.13 26.35 18.90
CA TYR A 428 -5.53 25.92 18.79
C TYR A 428 -5.77 24.60 19.56
N PRO A 429 -5.65 24.60 20.91
CA PRO A 429 -5.71 23.37 21.71
C PRO A 429 -7.07 22.66 21.69
N HIS A 430 -8.11 23.34 21.20
CA HIS A 430 -9.47 22.79 21.07
C HIS A 430 -9.77 22.20 19.69
N VAL A 431 -8.85 22.32 18.72
CA VAL A 431 -8.97 21.68 17.41
C VAL A 431 -8.35 20.30 17.47
N PRO A 432 -9.10 19.23 17.15
CA PRO A 432 -8.53 17.92 16.86
C PRO A 432 -7.79 17.96 15.51
N PHE A 433 -6.47 17.93 15.54
CA PHE A 433 -5.63 17.85 14.35
C PHE A 433 -5.47 16.39 13.93
N ILE A 434 -6.03 16.03 12.79
CA ILE A 434 -5.91 14.69 12.22
C ILE A 434 -4.84 14.76 11.12
N LEU A 435 -3.67 14.21 11.40
CA LEU A 435 -2.55 14.13 10.45
C LEU A 435 -2.80 12.96 9.51
N GLY A 436 -3.44 13.25 8.38
CA GLY A 436 -3.67 12.33 7.28
C GLY A 436 -2.37 11.67 6.84
N HIS A 437 -2.41 10.36 6.62
CA HIS A 437 -1.24 9.55 6.30
C HIS A 437 -0.14 9.47 7.36
N SER A 438 -0.34 10.09 8.53
CA SER A 438 0.64 10.15 9.60
C SER A 438 2.03 10.61 9.12
N GLY A 439 2.08 11.58 8.20
CA GLY A 439 3.31 12.09 7.61
C GLY A 439 3.85 11.32 6.40
N GLY A 440 3.17 10.25 5.98
CA GLY A 440 3.47 9.56 4.71
C GLY A 440 4.73 8.71 4.74
N GLY A 441 5.87 9.32 4.45
CA GLY A 441 7.19 8.69 4.46
C GLY A 441 7.85 8.70 5.83
N ASP A 442 9.08 8.18 5.90
CA ASP A 442 9.76 7.95 7.18
C ASP A 442 10.12 9.24 7.94
N GLY A 443 10.41 10.33 7.23
CA GLY A 443 10.72 11.63 7.83
C GLY A 443 9.49 12.20 8.54
N GLY A 444 8.43 12.42 7.78
CA GLY A 444 7.14 12.92 8.22
C GLY A 444 6.54 12.02 9.29
N ARG A 445 6.67 10.69 9.17
CA ARG A 445 6.25 9.76 10.23
C ARG A 445 6.87 10.10 11.58
N ARG A 446 8.19 10.29 11.64
CA ARG A 446 8.89 10.62 12.89
C ARG A 446 8.43 11.98 13.45
N GLU A 447 8.20 12.96 12.58
CA GLU A 447 7.68 14.27 12.98
C GLU A 447 6.25 14.18 13.53
N ALA A 448 5.38 13.41 12.87
CA ALA A 448 4.01 13.19 13.30
C ALA A 448 3.94 12.53 14.68
N GLU A 449 4.74 11.49 14.91
CA GLU A 449 4.83 10.84 16.23
C GLU A 449 5.35 11.79 17.31
N ALA A 450 6.38 12.59 17.01
CA ALA A 450 6.90 13.58 17.95
C ALA A 450 5.84 14.63 18.31
N LEU A 451 5.04 15.06 17.33
CA LEU A 451 3.96 16.00 17.56
C LEU A 451 2.83 15.38 18.41
N ALA A 452 2.40 14.16 18.09
CA ALA A 452 1.38 13.44 18.87
C ALA A 452 1.80 13.24 20.33
N ARG A 453 3.07 12.90 20.60
CA ARG A 453 3.58 12.75 21.98
C ARG A 453 3.58 14.05 22.79
N THR A 454 3.66 15.20 22.12
CA THR A 454 3.73 16.52 22.79
C THR A 454 2.40 17.23 22.86
N HIS A 455 1.40 16.84 22.05
CA HIS A 455 0.10 17.50 21.95
C HIS A 455 -1.04 16.48 21.95
N SER A 456 -1.91 16.55 22.96
CA SER A 456 -3.03 15.59 23.13
C SER A 456 -4.18 15.75 22.12
N ASN A 457 -4.22 16.88 21.41
CA ASN A 457 -5.17 17.18 20.34
C ASN A 457 -4.63 16.83 18.94
N VAL A 458 -3.47 16.17 18.85
CA VAL A 458 -2.89 15.69 17.60
C VAL A 458 -3.10 14.19 17.46
N HIS A 459 -3.57 13.77 16.30
CA HIS A 459 -3.98 12.41 15.98
C HIS A 459 -3.28 11.91 14.71
N LEU A 460 -2.75 10.69 14.78
CA LEU A 460 -2.14 9.97 13.66
C LEU A 460 -3.24 9.20 12.91
N GLU A 461 -3.48 9.54 11.65
CA GLU A 461 -4.44 8.83 10.82
C GLU A 461 -3.76 7.73 9.98
N TRP A 462 -4.43 6.59 9.89
CA TRP A 462 -3.86 5.31 9.47
C TRP A 462 -3.46 5.21 8.00
N CYS A 463 -4.31 5.59 7.05
CA CYS A 463 -4.20 5.25 5.62
C CYS A 463 -2.93 5.79 4.95
N GLY A 464 -2.46 5.24 3.82
CA GLY A 464 -1.32 5.81 3.06
C GLY A 464 0.05 5.72 3.74
N SER A 465 0.05 5.49 5.05
CA SER A 465 1.23 5.41 5.90
C SER A 465 2.03 4.12 5.69
N PHE A 466 1.59 3.26 4.76
CA PHE A 466 2.32 2.12 4.23
C PHE A 466 3.52 2.56 3.35
N CYS A 467 3.60 3.82 2.94
CA CYS A 467 4.80 4.36 2.30
C CYS A 467 5.99 4.50 3.26
N SER A 468 5.74 4.49 4.56
CA SER A 468 6.78 4.44 5.59
C SER A 468 7.18 3.00 5.91
N THR A 469 8.47 2.79 6.17
CA THR A 469 9.04 1.53 6.65
C THR A 469 8.89 1.37 8.17
N VAL A 470 8.52 2.44 8.89
CA VAL A 470 8.30 2.42 10.34
C VAL A 470 7.13 1.48 10.68
N CYS A 471 7.39 0.52 11.56
CA CYS A 471 6.37 -0.43 12.00
C CYS A 471 5.42 0.22 13.00
N TRP A 472 4.11 0.07 12.81
CA TRP A 472 3.11 0.64 13.72
C TRP A 472 3.18 0.07 15.15
N GLU A 473 3.65 -1.17 15.32
CA GLU A 473 3.92 -1.72 16.65
C GLU A 473 4.99 -0.91 17.41
N GLU A 474 5.92 -0.25 16.73
CA GLU A 474 6.91 0.66 17.33
C GLU A 474 6.26 2.00 17.67
N THR A 475 5.45 2.55 16.76
CA THR A 475 4.66 3.76 17.00
C THR A 475 3.79 3.62 18.24
N LEU A 476 3.05 2.51 18.37
CA LEU A 476 2.12 2.24 19.48
C LEU A 476 2.81 2.00 20.83
N ARG A 477 4.14 1.81 20.86
CA ARG A 477 4.91 1.80 22.12
C ARG A 477 5.19 3.20 22.65
N THR A 478 5.17 4.23 21.79
CA THR A 478 5.55 5.59 22.16
C THR A 478 4.41 6.60 22.04
N VAL A 479 3.43 6.36 21.17
CA VAL A 479 2.23 7.17 20.97
C VAL A 479 1.03 6.45 21.58
N HIS A 480 0.23 7.19 22.35
CA HIS A 480 -0.94 6.62 23.02
C HIS A 480 -1.98 6.15 21.99
N PRO A 481 -2.52 4.90 22.05
CA PRO A 481 -3.47 4.39 21.06
C PRO A 481 -4.72 5.25 20.84
N ARG A 482 -5.14 6.05 21.85
CA ARG A 482 -6.23 7.04 21.74
C ARG A 482 -5.99 8.19 20.74
N GLN A 483 -4.74 8.35 20.30
CA GLN A 483 -4.33 9.33 19.30
C GLN A 483 -4.17 8.72 17.91
N VAL A 484 -4.51 7.44 17.71
CA VAL A 484 -4.48 6.80 16.39
C VAL A 484 -5.90 6.62 15.88
N LEU A 485 -6.15 7.01 14.64
CA LEU A 485 -7.46 6.95 13.99
C LEU A 485 -7.39 6.07 12.76
N PHE A 486 -8.37 5.18 12.60
CA PHE A 486 -8.54 4.45 11.36
C PHE A 486 -9.11 5.36 10.27
N GLY A 487 -8.52 5.26 9.08
CA GLY A 487 -9.04 5.81 7.84
C GLY A 487 -8.57 4.92 6.70
N THR A 488 -9.28 4.94 5.56
CA THR A 488 -8.91 4.12 4.40
C THR A 488 -8.33 4.92 3.25
N ASP A 489 -8.66 6.20 3.15
CA ASP A 489 -8.52 6.96 1.91
C ASP A 489 -9.31 6.34 0.75
N ALA A 490 -10.54 5.88 1.03
CA ALA A 490 -11.36 5.12 0.10
C ALA A 490 -11.40 5.73 -1.32
N MET A 491 -11.49 4.83 -2.30
CA MET A 491 -11.31 5.06 -3.75
C MET A 491 -9.85 5.19 -4.15
N ALA A 492 -9.08 6.05 -3.49
CA ALA A 492 -7.62 6.09 -3.69
C ALA A 492 -7.01 4.76 -3.23
N HIS A 493 -7.45 4.24 -2.09
CA HIS A 493 -7.09 2.93 -1.56
C HIS A 493 -8.32 2.01 -1.35
N ASP A 494 -8.07 0.71 -1.27
CA ASP A 494 -9.04 -0.33 -1.03
C ASP A 494 -9.26 -0.55 0.47
N PHE A 495 -10.53 -0.55 0.88
CA PHE A 495 -10.94 -0.79 2.26
C PHE A 495 -10.32 -2.07 2.86
N ASN A 496 -10.24 -3.15 2.08
CA ASN A 496 -9.74 -4.44 2.55
C ASN A 496 -8.22 -4.45 2.65
N TYR A 497 -7.54 -3.67 1.83
CA TYR A 497 -6.09 -3.48 1.91
C TYR A 497 -5.72 -2.75 3.21
N GLU A 498 -6.35 -1.61 3.48
CA GLU A 498 -6.04 -0.81 4.67
C GLU A 498 -6.50 -1.46 5.97
N LEU A 499 -7.70 -2.05 5.98
CA LEU A 499 -8.17 -2.79 7.14
C LEU A 499 -7.36 -4.07 7.35
N GLY A 500 -7.00 -4.77 6.27
CA GLY A 500 -6.11 -5.92 6.33
C GLY A 500 -4.77 -5.58 6.96
N ARG A 501 -4.18 -4.44 6.60
CA ARG A 501 -2.95 -3.90 7.21
C ARG A 501 -3.11 -3.67 8.71
N LEU A 502 -4.21 -3.05 9.14
CA LEU A 502 -4.43 -2.70 10.56
C LEU A 502 -4.67 -3.94 11.41
N LEU A 503 -5.57 -4.82 10.96
CA LEU A 503 -5.96 -5.99 11.75
C LEU A 503 -4.82 -7.01 11.88
N SER A 504 -3.90 -7.02 10.93
CA SER A 504 -2.72 -7.89 10.93
C SER A 504 -1.51 -7.29 11.68
N LEU A 505 -1.70 -6.25 12.49
CA LEU A 505 -0.71 -5.82 13.49
C LEU A 505 -0.63 -6.81 14.66
N ASP A 506 0.57 -6.95 15.23
CA ASP A 506 0.83 -7.79 16.41
C ASP A 506 0.44 -7.06 17.71
N VAL A 507 -0.84 -6.72 17.81
CA VAL A 507 -1.44 -6.02 18.95
C VAL A 507 -2.82 -6.58 19.27
N PRO A 508 -3.25 -6.59 20.55
CA PRO A 508 -4.52 -7.18 20.97
C PRO A 508 -5.75 -6.34 20.58
N ASP A 509 -6.91 -6.99 20.57
CA ASP A 509 -8.22 -6.36 20.29
C ASP A 509 -8.46 -5.08 21.13
N LYS A 510 -8.05 -5.06 22.40
CA LYS A 510 -8.19 -3.90 23.30
C LYS A 510 -7.48 -2.64 22.79
N THR A 511 -6.46 -2.79 21.94
CA THR A 511 -5.73 -1.69 21.29
C THR A 511 -6.38 -1.34 19.95
N LEU A 512 -6.76 -2.35 19.15
CA LEU A 512 -7.34 -2.14 17.81
C LEU A 512 -8.75 -1.54 17.84
N ILE A 513 -9.63 -2.03 18.73
CA ILE A 513 -11.03 -1.62 18.76
C ILE A 513 -11.19 -0.10 18.96
N PRO A 514 -10.46 0.55 19.88
CA PRO A 514 -10.50 2.01 19.98
C PRO A 514 -10.05 2.73 18.70
N ILE A 515 -8.98 2.26 18.06
CA ILE A 515 -8.44 2.83 16.82
C ILE A 515 -9.44 2.73 15.68
N LEU A 516 -10.13 1.59 15.58
CA LEU A 516 -11.13 1.32 14.55
C LEU A 516 -12.33 2.26 14.59
N GLY A 517 -12.70 2.81 15.75
CA GLY A 517 -13.85 3.72 15.79
C GLY A 517 -14.04 4.55 17.05
N ALA A 518 -13.80 4.00 18.24
CA ALA A 518 -14.09 4.74 19.48
C ALA A 518 -13.33 6.07 19.59
N ASN A 519 -12.10 6.12 19.05
CA ASN A 519 -11.31 7.35 19.03
C ASN A 519 -11.94 8.43 18.14
N MET A 520 -12.39 8.07 16.93
CA MET A 520 -13.04 9.01 16.01
C MET A 520 -14.47 9.36 16.44
N ARG A 521 -15.18 8.48 17.15
CA ARG A 521 -16.50 8.81 17.74
C ARG A 521 -16.43 9.88 18.83
N ARG A 522 -15.31 9.94 19.54
CA ARG A 522 -15.06 10.90 20.63
C ARG A 522 -14.72 12.29 20.08
N ILE A 523 -14.05 12.33 18.94
CA ILE A 523 -13.79 13.53 18.16
C ILE A 523 -15.11 13.95 17.52
#